data_AF-A0A379F8H4-F1
#
_entry.id   AF-A0A379F8H4-F1
#
_cell.length_a   1.000
_cell.length_b   1.000
_cell.length_c   1.000
_cell.angle_alpha   90.00
_cell.angle_beta   90.00
_cell.angle_gamma   90.00
#
_symmetry.space_group_name_H-M   'P 1'
#
loop_
_entity.id
_entity.type
_entity.pdbx_description
1 polymer ?
#
loop_
_entity_poly.entity_id
_entity_poly.type
_entity_poly.pdbx_seq_one_letter_code
_entity_poly.pdbx_strand_id
1 'polypeptide(L)'
;MNAAELIQAREKLQGNDDFYQPKVVRHYRNDGLSFDERVSGMNKTAEVRADLLSKLNKNSDDIQVSDFLDYLKNENSRIYQMIYYLAEIEKEKSGVDYLLLKRKEKIKIINALHQIKVLSALIPNKLAMPI
;
A
#
# COMPACT_ATOMS: atom_id res chain seq x y z
N MET A 1 -26.08 29.03 -19.02
CA MET A 1 -24.82 29.76 -18.79
C MET A 1 -24.41 30.38 -20.13
N ASN A 2 -24.35 31.71 -20.23
CA ASN A 2 -24.13 32.42 -21.49
C ASN A 2 -22.67 32.89 -21.66
N ALA A 3 -22.30 33.33 -22.87
CA ALA A 3 -20.93 33.73 -23.17
C ALA A 3 -20.40 34.90 -22.31
N ALA A 4 -21.29 35.79 -21.85
CA ALA A 4 -20.91 36.90 -20.97
C ALA A 4 -20.55 36.42 -19.56
N GLU A 5 -21.24 35.40 -19.04
CA GLU A 5 -20.92 34.77 -17.75
C GLU A 5 -19.55 34.07 -17.77
N LEU A 6 -19.17 33.47 -18.92
CA LEU A 6 -17.86 32.84 -19.11
C LEU A 6 -16.71 33.85 -19.18
N ILE A 7 -16.93 34.99 -19.84
CA ILE A 7 -15.93 36.07 -19.94
C ILE A 7 -15.69 36.70 -18.57
N GLN A 8 -16.75 36.96 -17.81
CA GLN A 8 -16.64 37.54 -16.47
C GLN A 8 -16.00 36.57 -15.46
N ALA A 9 -16.22 35.26 -15.61
CA ALA A 9 -15.52 34.24 -14.84
C ALA A 9 -14.02 34.18 -15.18
N ARG A 10 -13.67 34.34 -16.46
CA ARG A 10 -12.28 34.38 -16.92
C ARG A 10 -11.52 35.61 -16.43
N GLU A 11 -12.15 36.79 -16.45
CA GLU A 11 -11.55 38.04 -15.95
C GLU A 11 -11.29 37.99 -14.44
N LYS A 12 -12.19 37.35 -13.67
CA LYS A 12 -11.98 37.10 -12.23
C LYS A 12 -10.82 36.14 -11.94
N LEU A 13 -10.44 35.29 -12.90
CA LEU A 13 -9.33 34.34 -12.76
C LEU A 13 -7.98 34.94 -13.21
N GLN A 14 -7.99 36.01 -14.02
CA GLN A 14 -6.78 36.65 -14.52
C GLN A 14 -6.27 37.79 -13.62
N GLY A 15 -7.08 38.30 -12.71
CA GLY A 15 -6.66 39.32 -11.75
C GLY A 15 -6.15 38.71 -10.45
N ASN A 16 -4.92 38.15 -10.46
CA ASN A 16 -4.03 38.01 -9.29
C ASN A 16 -2.73 37.28 -9.72
N ASP A 17 -1.89 37.97 -10.51
CA ASP A 17 -0.52 37.54 -10.80
C ASP A 17 0.47 37.85 -9.65
N ASP A 18 -0.04 38.28 -8.49
CA ASP A 18 0.74 38.43 -7.26
C ASP A 18 0.36 37.28 -6.32
N PHE A 19 1.20 36.24 -6.25
CA PHE A 19 1.51 35.41 -5.07
C PHE A 19 2.21 34.12 -5.53
N TYR A 20 3.46 34.22 -6.00
CA TYR A 20 4.40 33.12 -5.85
C TYR A 20 4.76 33.00 -4.36
N GLN A 21 3.80 32.56 -3.54
CA GLN A 21 4.14 32.03 -2.24
C GLN A 21 4.86 30.70 -2.49
N PRO A 22 6.06 30.47 -1.92
CA PRO A 22 6.63 29.13 -1.94
C PRO A 22 5.55 28.21 -1.39
N LYS A 23 5.16 27.18 -2.16
CA LYS A 23 4.22 26.17 -1.68
C LYS A 23 4.75 25.71 -0.34
N VAL A 24 4.13 26.18 0.75
CA VAL A 24 4.37 25.64 2.08
C VAL A 24 3.92 24.20 1.94
N VAL A 25 4.88 23.29 1.75
CA VAL A 25 4.61 21.87 1.71
C VAL A 25 3.99 21.59 3.06
N ARG A 26 2.65 21.50 3.11
CA ARG A 26 1.95 21.06 4.30
C ARG A 26 2.50 19.67 4.55
N HIS A 27 3.30 19.54 5.59
CA HIS A 27 3.91 18.26 5.93
C HIS A 27 2.76 17.30 6.17
N TYR A 28 2.85 16.11 5.57
CA TYR A 28 1.93 15.03 5.90
C TYR A 28 2.02 14.79 7.41
N ARG A 29 0.93 15.05 8.14
CA ARG A 29 0.82 14.78 9.56
C ARG A 29 0.00 13.52 9.75
N ASN A 30 0.65 12.46 10.19
CA ASN A 30 0.00 11.29 10.77
C ASN A 30 0.02 11.48 12.28
N ASP A 31 -1.11 11.90 12.85
CA ASP A 31 -1.25 12.15 14.30
C ASP A 31 -1.49 10.85 15.10
N GLY A 32 -1.38 9.68 14.46
CA GLY A 32 -1.49 8.37 15.09
C GLY A 32 -0.16 7.64 15.18
N LEU A 33 -0.22 6.33 15.41
CA LEU A 33 0.96 5.46 15.43
C LEU A 33 1.82 5.62 14.18
N SER A 34 3.13 5.48 14.34
CA SER A 34 4.08 5.44 13.23
C SER A 34 3.79 4.28 12.28
N PHE A 35 4.37 4.33 11.07
CA PHE A 35 4.22 3.26 10.09
C PHE A 35 4.67 1.90 10.66
N ASP A 36 5.84 1.87 11.29
CA ASP A 36 6.42 0.64 11.84
C ASP A 36 5.61 0.08 13.01
N GLU A 37 5.08 0.94 13.89
CA GLU A 37 4.21 0.49 14.98
C GLU A 37 2.93 -0.17 14.45
N ARG A 38 2.34 0.39 13.38
CA ARG A 38 1.16 -0.21 12.73
C ARG A 38 1.50 -1.56 12.11
N VAL A 39 2.60 -1.65 11.36
CA VAL A 39 3.06 -2.91 10.75
C VAL A 39 3.34 -3.97 11.82
N SER A 40 4.02 -3.58 12.90
CA SER A 40 4.30 -4.44 14.05
C SER A 40 3.02 -4.97 14.69
N GLY A 41 2.01 -4.12 14.91
CA GLY A 41 0.71 -4.54 15.43
C GLY A 41 -0.01 -5.54 14.52
N MET A 42 0.07 -5.37 13.19
CA MET A 42 -0.51 -6.32 12.23
C MET A 42 0.23 -7.67 12.24
N ASN A 43 1.57 -7.64 12.24
CA ASN A 43 2.39 -8.86 12.34
C ASN A 43 2.07 -9.62 13.63
N LYS A 44 1.98 -8.91 14.76
CA LYS A 44 1.66 -9.54 16.04
C LYS A 44 0.27 -10.19 16.04
N THR A 45 -0.70 -9.54 15.40
CA THR A 45 -2.05 -10.10 15.22
C THR A 45 -2.02 -11.38 14.39
N ALA A 46 -1.24 -11.41 13.30
CA ALA A 46 -1.09 -12.62 12.48
C ALA A 46 -0.40 -13.76 13.23
N GLU A 47 0.60 -13.47 14.07
CA GLU A 47 1.22 -14.47 14.96
C GLU A 47 0.21 -15.09 15.92
N VAL A 48 -0.59 -14.27 16.61
CA VAL A 48 -1.62 -14.74 17.55
C VAL A 48 -2.68 -15.57 16.83
N ARG A 49 -3.09 -15.14 15.62
CA ARG A 49 -4.01 -15.91 14.78
C ARG A 49 -3.43 -17.27 14.40
N ALA A 50 -2.15 -17.33 14.01
CA ALA A 50 -1.50 -18.59 13.66
C ALA A 50 -1.44 -19.56 14.84
N ASP A 51 -1.12 -19.08 16.05
CA ASP A 51 -1.14 -19.88 17.28
C ASP A 51 -2.56 -20.42 17.58
N LEU A 52 -3.58 -19.57 17.46
CA LEU A 52 -4.98 -19.99 17.63
C LEU A 52 -5.40 -21.04 16.60
N LEU A 53 -5.10 -20.84 15.31
CA LEU A 53 -5.44 -21.80 14.26
C LEU A 53 -4.75 -23.15 14.47
N SER A 54 -3.47 -23.14 14.91
CA SER A 54 -2.74 -24.35 15.26
C SER A 54 -3.42 -25.11 16.40
N LYS A 55 -3.87 -24.41 17.45
CA LYS A 55 -4.60 -25.03 18.57
C LYS A 55 -5.96 -25.60 18.17
N LEU A 56 -6.57 -25.03 17.13
CA LEU A 56 -7.86 -25.47 16.60
C LEU A 56 -7.73 -26.52 15.48
N ASN A 57 -6.52 -26.99 15.15
CA ASN A 57 -6.23 -27.88 14.02
C ASN A 57 -6.82 -27.36 12.69
N LYS A 58 -6.84 -26.04 12.49
CA LYS A 58 -7.28 -25.41 11.25
C LYS A 58 -6.10 -25.11 10.34
N ASN A 59 -6.31 -25.22 9.04
CA ASN A 59 -5.29 -24.91 8.04
C ASN A 59 -4.91 -23.43 8.07
N SER A 60 -3.65 -23.14 7.72
CA SER A 60 -3.14 -21.79 7.55
C SER A 60 -3.71 -21.12 6.30
N ASP A 61 -3.79 -19.79 6.32
CA ASP A 61 -4.21 -18.95 5.18
C ASP A 61 -3.21 -18.95 4.00
N ASP A 62 -2.23 -19.87 3.98
CA ASP A 62 -1.16 -19.99 2.97
C ASP A 62 -1.68 -20.16 1.54
N ILE A 63 -2.77 -20.90 1.35
CA ILE A 63 -3.38 -21.11 0.01
C ILE A 63 -3.86 -19.78 -0.55
N GLN A 64 -4.56 -18.98 0.27
CA GLN A 64 -5.07 -17.68 -0.15
C GLN A 64 -3.94 -16.71 -0.52
N VAL A 65 -2.83 -16.75 0.22
CA VAL A 65 -1.65 -15.93 -0.09
C VAL A 65 -1.00 -16.38 -1.40
N SER A 66 -0.92 -17.69 -1.64
CA SER A 66 -0.41 -18.25 -2.90
C SER A 66 -1.24 -17.78 -4.09
N ASP A 67 -2.56 -17.99 -4.03
CA ASP A 67 -3.49 -17.62 -5.11
C ASP A 67 -3.43 -16.12 -5.42
N PHE A 68 -3.31 -15.29 -4.37
CA PHE A 68 -3.15 -13.85 -4.53
C PHE A 68 -1.84 -13.47 -5.23
N LEU A 69 -0.74 -14.11 -4.88
CA LEU A 69 0.56 -13.85 -5.51
C LEU A 69 0.57 -14.32 -6.97
N ASP A 70 -0.04 -15.46 -7.28
CA ASP A 70 -0.18 -15.95 -8.65
C ASP A 70 -1.06 -15.03 -9.50
N TYR A 71 -2.16 -14.53 -8.93
CA TYR A 71 -2.98 -13.50 -9.57
C TYR A 71 -2.14 -12.26 -9.91
N LEU A 72 -1.39 -11.71 -8.95
CA LEU A 72 -0.57 -10.52 -9.18
C LEU A 72 0.56 -10.78 -10.20
N LYS A 73 1.15 -11.98 -10.18
CA LYS A 73 2.20 -12.35 -11.14
C LYS A 73 1.71 -12.24 -12.58
N ASN A 74 0.46 -12.65 -12.83
CA ASN A 74 -0.16 -12.62 -14.15
C ASN A 74 -0.71 -11.24 -14.53
N GLU A 75 -1.37 -10.54 -13.59
CA GLU A 75 -2.06 -9.28 -13.87
C GLU A 75 -1.15 -8.05 -13.76
N ASN A 76 -0.22 -8.04 -12.81
CA ASN A 76 0.67 -6.90 -12.58
C ASN A 76 1.99 -7.33 -11.93
N SER A 77 2.90 -7.81 -12.77
CA SER A 77 4.21 -8.30 -12.34
C SER A 77 5.05 -7.28 -11.57
N ARG A 78 4.80 -5.97 -11.73
CA ARG A 78 5.49 -4.93 -10.96
C ARG A 78 5.07 -4.90 -9.50
N ILE A 79 3.77 -5.04 -9.22
CA ILE A 79 3.25 -5.13 -7.84
C ILE A 79 3.75 -6.43 -7.20
N TYR A 80 3.71 -7.54 -7.94
CA TYR A 80 4.29 -8.80 -7.49
C TYR A 80 5.78 -8.65 -7.12
N GLN A 81 6.60 -8.06 -8.00
CA GLN A 81 8.02 -7.82 -7.73
C GLN A 81 8.25 -6.87 -6.54
N MET A 82 7.40 -5.85 -6.38
CA MET A 82 7.46 -4.95 -5.23
C MET A 82 7.25 -5.69 -3.91
N ILE A 83 6.32 -6.65 -3.83
CA ILE A 83 6.11 -7.47 -2.63
C ILE A 83 7.38 -8.24 -2.28
N TYR A 84 8.01 -8.91 -3.25
CA TYR A 84 9.24 -9.68 -3.01
C TYR A 84 10.44 -8.79 -2.65
N TYR A 85 10.51 -7.58 -3.24
CA TYR A 85 11.48 -6.58 -2.86
C TYR A 85 11.32 -6.14 -1.41
N LEU A 86 10.09 -5.78 -0.99
CA LEU A 86 9.77 -5.41 0.39
C LEU A 86 9.99 -6.55 1.40
N ALA A 87 9.83 -7.80 0.96
CA ALA A 87 10.11 -8.98 1.76
C ALA A 87 11.62 -9.28 1.90
N GLU A 88 12.48 -8.55 1.18
CA GLU A 88 13.91 -8.82 1.09
C GLU A 88 14.18 -10.28 0.75
N ILE A 89 13.44 -10.79 -0.23
CA ILE A 89 13.65 -12.12 -0.81
C ILE A 89 14.49 -11.94 -2.07
N GLU A 90 15.55 -12.74 -2.16
CA GLU A 90 16.42 -12.82 -3.33
C GLU A 90 15.60 -12.94 -4.61
N LYS A 91 15.96 -12.16 -5.64
CA LYS A 91 15.21 -12.06 -6.89
C LYS A 91 15.07 -13.41 -7.59
N GLU A 92 16.06 -14.29 -7.42
CA GLU A 92 16.08 -15.67 -7.92
C GLU A 92 14.92 -16.51 -7.34
N LYS A 93 14.38 -16.12 -6.18
CA LYS A 93 13.24 -16.77 -5.53
C LYS A 93 11.90 -16.12 -5.84
N SER A 94 11.85 -14.97 -6.51
CA SER A 94 10.60 -14.32 -6.93
C SER A 94 9.91 -15.03 -8.11
N GLY A 95 10.13 -16.33 -8.27
CA GLY A 95 9.44 -17.18 -9.23
C GLY A 95 9.13 -18.57 -8.65
N VAL A 96 9.56 -18.83 -7.42
CA VAL A 96 9.24 -20.05 -6.68
C VAL A 96 7.82 -19.92 -6.14
N ASP A 97 7.06 -20.99 -6.28
CA ASP A 97 5.72 -21.12 -5.68
C ASP A 97 5.80 -20.80 -4.17
N TYR A 98 4.91 -19.91 -3.72
CA TYR A 98 4.82 -19.49 -2.33
C TYR A 98 4.73 -20.68 -1.36
N LEU A 99 3.97 -21.72 -1.74
CA LEU A 99 3.78 -22.91 -0.90
C LEU A 99 5.09 -23.66 -0.64
N LEU A 100 6.05 -23.58 -1.56
CA LEU A 100 7.38 -24.21 -1.49
C LEU A 100 8.42 -23.39 -0.72
N LEU A 101 8.10 -22.13 -0.37
CA LEU A 101 9.00 -21.28 0.40
C LEU A 101 9.16 -21.77 1.84
N LYS A 102 10.33 -21.49 2.43
CA LYS A 102 10.57 -21.79 3.84
C LYS A 102 9.69 -20.89 4.71
N ARG A 103 9.32 -21.37 5.90
CA ARG A 103 8.52 -20.59 6.88
C ARG A 103 9.04 -19.16 7.08
N LYS A 104 10.36 -18.97 7.17
CA LYS A 104 10.98 -17.64 7.32
C LYS A 104 10.72 -16.70 6.14
N GLU A 105 10.68 -17.23 4.93
CA GLU A 105 10.42 -16.48 3.69
C GLU A 105 8.92 -16.16 3.59
N LYS A 106 8.05 -17.10 3.94
CA LYS A 106 6.60 -16.85 4.06
C LYS A 106 6.30 -15.72 5.04
N ILE A 107 6.91 -15.73 6.22
CA ILE A 107 6.77 -14.63 7.21
C ILE A 107 7.21 -13.29 6.62
N LYS A 108 8.34 -13.24 5.91
CA LYS A 108 8.81 -12.02 5.23
C LYS A 108 7.78 -11.48 4.21
N ILE A 109 7.15 -12.37 3.44
CA ILE A 109 6.08 -12.00 2.50
C ILE A 109 4.87 -11.44 3.24
N ILE A 110 4.41 -12.09 4.31
CA ILE A 110 3.30 -11.57 5.13
C ILE A 110 3.61 -10.18 5.69
N ASN A 111 4.84 -9.97 6.17
CA ASN A 111 5.29 -8.66 6.65
C ASN A 111 5.23 -7.60 5.54
N ALA A 112 5.66 -7.94 4.32
CA ALA A 112 5.55 -7.04 3.16
C ALA A 112 4.09 -6.71 2.80
N LEU A 113 3.18 -7.68 2.86
CA LEU A 113 1.74 -7.45 2.65
C LEU A 113 1.16 -6.53 3.73
N HIS A 114 1.58 -6.66 4.99
CA HIS A 114 1.17 -5.73 6.04
C HIS A 114 1.72 -4.32 5.84
N GLN A 115 2.96 -4.15 5.37
CA GLN A 115 3.48 -2.83 4.98
C GLN A 115 2.59 -2.18 3.91
N ILE A 116 2.17 -2.93 2.90
CA ILE A 116 1.26 -2.44 1.85
C ILE A 116 -0.12 -2.09 2.42
N LYS A 117 -0.65 -2.93 3.31
CA LYS A 117 -1.95 -2.67 3.95
C LYS A 117 -1.91 -1.41 4.81
N VAL A 118 -0.86 -1.21 5.59
CA VAL A 118 -0.66 0.03 6.34
C VAL A 118 -0.52 1.22 5.39
N LEU A 119 0.30 1.11 4.34
CA LEU A 119 0.45 2.16 3.33
C LEU A 119 -0.90 2.55 2.72
N SER A 120 -1.70 1.57 2.31
CA SER A 120 -3.02 1.80 1.70
C SER A 120 -3.97 2.60 2.60
N ALA A 121 -3.88 2.42 3.92
CA ALA A 121 -4.69 3.16 4.88
C ALA A 121 -4.19 4.60 5.12
N LEU A 122 -2.94 4.89 4.74
CA LEU A 122 -2.31 6.20 4.87
C LEU A 122 -2.33 7.01 3.57
N ILE A 123 -2.61 6.37 2.43
CA ILE A 123 -2.77 7.06 1.14
C ILE A 123 -3.91 8.10 1.27
N PRO A 124 -3.73 9.35 0.80
CA PRO A 124 -4.79 10.35 0.84
C PRO A 124 -6.03 9.92 0.08
N ASN A 125 -7.20 9.99 0.73
CA ASN A 125 -8.48 9.57 0.13
C ASN A 125 -8.98 10.51 -0.98
N LYS A 126 -8.48 11.74 -1.04
CA LYS A 126 -8.90 12.76 -2.02
C LYS A 126 -7.76 13.00 -3.01
N LEU A 127 -7.70 12.16 -4.04
CA LEU A 127 -6.78 12.31 -5.17
C LEU A 127 -7.51 13.01 -6.32
N ALA A 128 -6.87 14.02 -6.90
CA ALA A 128 -7.32 14.68 -8.10
C ALA A 128 -6.17 14.72 -9.10
N MET A 129 -6.48 14.64 -10.39
CA MET A 129 -5.47 14.85 -11.44
C MET A 129 -4.94 16.29 -11.35
N PRO A 130 -3.63 16.51 -11.56
CA PRO A 130 -3.09 17.85 -11.63
C PRO A 130 -3.68 18.61 -12.83
N ILE A 131 -3.84 19.92 -12.68
CA ILE A 131 -4.25 20.87 -13.73
C ILE A 131 -3.00 21.53 -14.32
#